data_AF-A0A060C3Y3-F1
#
_entry.id   AF-A0A060C3Y3-F1
#
_cell.length_a   1.000
_cell.length_b   1.000
_cell.length_c   1.000
_cell.angle_alpha   90.00
_cell.angle_beta   90.00
_cell.angle_gamma   90.00
#
_symmetry.space_group_name_H-M   'P 1'
#
loop_
_entity.id
_entity.type
_entity.pdbx_description
1 polymer ?
#
loop_
_entity_poly.entity_id
_entity_poly.type
_entity_poly.pdbx_seq_one_letter_code
_entity_poly.pdbx_strand_id
1 'polypeptide(L)'
;RLLVTLFQVIWIVVRKRPDVVISTGAAPGYFAIRIGKFLGAKTLWVDSIANAEQLSISGRLAMKQADLVLTQWEHLDRKRGPEFWGQ
;
A
#
# COMPACT_ATOMS: atom_id res chain seq x y z
N ARG A 1 -5.78 19.32 7.63
CA ARG A 1 -6.34 18.01 8.06
C ARG A 1 -5.50 16.84 7.53
N LEU A 2 -5.28 16.72 6.22
CA LEU A 2 -4.47 15.62 5.62
C LEU A 2 -3.05 15.50 6.17
N LEU A 3 -2.31 16.61 6.32
CA LEU A 3 -0.96 16.59 6.90
C LEU A 3 -0.95 16.03 8.33
N VAL A 4 -1.95 16.38 9.13
CA VAL A 4 -2.07 15.87 10.51
C VAL A 4 -2.29 14.36 10.49
N THR A 5 -3.17 13.86 9.64
CA THR A 5 -3.39 12.41 9.47
C THR A 5 -2.11 11.71 9.01
N LEU A 6 -1.35 12.32 8.10
CA LEU A 6 -0.07 11.79 7.65
C LEU A 6 0.93 11.66 8.82
N PHE A 7 1.10 12.72 9.61
CA PHE A 7 1.98 12.70 10.77
C PHE A 7 1.52 11.68 11.83
N GLN A 8 0.20 11.57 12.06
CA GLN A 8 -0.36 10.58 12.98
C GLN A 8 -0.04 9.15 12.55
N VAL A 9 -0.21 8.84 11.25
CA VAL A 9 0.11 7.51 10.73
C VAL A 9 1.59 7.20 10.86
N ILE A 10 2.46 8.14 10.50
CA ILE A 10 3.92 7.97 10.66
C ILE A 10 4.27 7.72 12.14
N TRP A 11 3.72 8.54 13.05
CA TRP A 11 3.94 8.38 14.49
C TRP A 11 3.50 7.01 15.00
N ILE A 12 2.32 6.54 14.58
CA ILE A 12 1.79 5.23 14.96
C ILE A 12 2.73 4.12 14.48
N VAL A 13 3.15 4.13 13.22
CA VAL A 13 4.02 3.09 12.65
C VAL A 13 5.38 3.07 13.35
N VAL A 14 6.00 4.23 13.56
CA VAL A 14 7.30 4.33 14.25
C VAL A 14 7.21 3.85 15.70
N ARG A 15 6.13 4.20 16.41
CA ARG A 15 5.94 3.82 17.81
C ARG A 15 5.56 2.35 17.98
N LYS A 16 4.72 1.81 17.11
CA LYS A 16 4.23 0.43 17.19
C LYS A 16 5.21 -0.58 16.62
N ARG A 17 6.08 -0.17 15.68
CA ARG A 17 7.05 -1.04 14.99
C ARG A 17 6.43 -2.37 14.55
N PRO A 18 5.40 -2.32 13.67
CA PRO A 18 4.68 -3.52 13.27
C PRO A 18 5.59 -4.47 12.48
N ASP A 19 5.36 -5.78 12.62
CA ASP A 19 6.01 -6.79 11.78
C ASP A 19 5.45 -6.81 10.36
N VAL A 20 4.19 -6.38 10.19
CA VAL A 20 3.48 -6.35 8.91
C VAL A 20 2.64 -5.08 8.79
N VAL A 21 2.66 -4.41 7.62
CA VAL A 21 1.76 -3.32 7.26
C VAL A 21 0.93 -3.71 6.05
N ILE A 22 -0.39 -3.65 6.19
CA ILE A 22 -1.35 -3.89 5.10
C ILE A 22 -2.14 -2.60 4.89
N SER A 23 -2.29 -2.16 3.63
CA SER A 23 -3.09 -0.98 3.34
C SER A 23 -3.88 -1.08 2.04
N THR A 24 -5.13 -0.63 2.11
CA THR A 24 -6.01 -0.34 0.95
C THR A 24 -6.15 1.17 0.69
N GLY A 25 -5.39 1.98 1.41
CA GLY A 25 -5.69 3.39 1.62
C GLY A 25 -5.21 4.34 0.52
N ALA A 26 -5.43 5.63 0.74
CA ALA A 26 -4.87 6.72 -0.05
C ALA A 26 -3.44 7.06 0.40
N ALA A 27 -3.01 8.32 0.22
CA ALA A 27 -1.66 8.76 0.58
C ALA A 27 -1.16 8.34 1.99
N PRO A 28 -1.95 8.45 3.09
CA PRO A 28 -1.47 8.01 4.41
C PRO A 28 -1.12 6.52 4.47
N GLY A 29 -1.90 5.67 3.78
CA GLY A 29 -1.62 4.24 3.67
C GLY A 29 -0.30 3.96 2.96
N TYR A 30 -0.02 4.71 1.88
CA TYR A 30 1.26 4.59 1.17
C TYR A 30 2.45 4.97 2.08
N PHE A 31 2.31 6.01 2.90
CA PHE A 31 3.35 6.35 3.87
C PHE A 31 3.46 5.33 4.99
N ALA A 32 2.38 4.69 5.44
CA ALA A 32 2.45 3.59 6.39
C ALA A 32 3.30 2.43 5.84
N ILE A 33 3.07 2.05 4.57
CA ILE A 33 3.86 1.03 3.87
C ILE A 33 5.33 1.45 3.78
N ARG A 34 5.59 2.67 3.34
CA ARG A 34 6.96 3.17 3.17
C ARG A 34 7.75 3.18 4.48
N ILE A 35 7.15 3.71 5.55
CA ILE A 35 7.79 3.77 6.87
C ILE A 35 7.89 2.37 7.49
N GLY A 36 6.85 1.53 7.37
CA GLY A 36 6.88 0.15 7.84
C GLY A 36 8.02 -0.63 7.22
N LYS A 37 8.17 -0.58 5.90
CA LYS A 37 9.28 -1.24 5.18
C LYS A 37 10.64 -0.72 5.62
N PHE A 38 10.78 0.60 5.80
CA PHE A 38 12.02 1.18 6.31
C PHE A 38 12.39 0.65 7.71
N LEU A 39 11.39 0.32 8.52
CA LEU A 39 11.56 -0.29 9.84
C LEU A 39 11.70 -1.82 9.82
N GLY A 40 11.70 -2.45 8.63
CA GLY A 40 11.84 -3.90 8.45
C GLY A 40 10.52 -4.68 8.44
N ALA A 41 9.37 -4.01 8.43
CA ALA A 41 8.08 -4.68 8.33
C ALA A 41 7.88 -5.29 6.93
N LYS A 42 7.18 -6.43 6.85
CA LYS A 42 6.59 -6.90 5.59
C LYS A 42 5.44 -6.00 5.17
N THR A 43 5.26 -5.78 3.88
CA THR A 43 4.34 -4.76 3.38
C THR A 43 3.46 -5.25 2.25
N LEU A 44 2.16 -5.03 2.39
CA LEU A 44 1.14 -5.41 1.41
C LEU A 44 0.25 -4.21 1.05
N TRP A 45 0.20 -3.88 -0.23
CA TRP A 45 -0.80 -2.98 -0.79
C TRP A 45 -1.92 -3.78 -1.42
N VAL A 46 -3.17 -3.46 -1.10
CA VAL A 46 -4.33 -3.99 -1.81
C VAL A 46 -5.01 -2.81 -2.47
N ASP A 47 -4.93 -2.68 -3.79
CA ASP A 47 -5.51 -1.51 -4.42
C ASP A 47 -7.03 -1.47 -4.24
N SER A 48 -7.59 -0.27 -4.20
CA SER A 48 -9.03 -0.12 -3.99
C SER A 48 -9.79 -0.72 -5.18
N ILE A 49 -10.82 -1.49 -4.87
CA ILE A 49 -11.71 -2.12 -5.85
C ILE A 49 -12.32 -1.11 -6.84
N ALA A 50 -12.44 0.16 -6.46
CA ALA A 50 -12.93 1.22 -7.34
C ALA A 50 -12.00 1.50 -8.54
N ASN A 51 -10.75 1.05 -8.51
CA ASN A 51 -9.75 1.27 -9.57
C ASN A 51 -9.75 0.12 -10.57
N ALA A 52 -10.84 -0.01 -11.34
CA ALA A 52 -11.03 -1.10 -12.30
C ALA A 52 -10.10 -1.03 -13.51
N GLU A 53 -9.81 0.16 -14.00
CA GLU A 53 -9.09 0.33 -15.28
C GLU A 53 -7.57 0.46 -15.13
N GLN A 54 -7.11 0.93 -13.96
CA GLN A 54 -5.70 1.15 -13.67
C GLN A 54 -5.49 1.32 -12.17
N LEU A 55 -4.32 0.93 -11.66
CA LEU A 55 -3.95 1.17 -10.26
C LEU A 55 -4.10 2.65 -9.86
N SER A 56 -4.52 2.89 -8.62
CA SER A 56 -4.52 4.23 -8.02
C SER A 56 -3.13 4.88 -8.05
N ILE A 57 -3.06 6.22 -7.91
CA ILE A 57 -1.77 6.92 -7.82
C ILE A 57 -0.93 6.33 -6.66
N SER A 58 -1.55 6.11 -5.50
CA SER A 58 -0.88 5.51 -4.35
C SER A 58 -0.50 4.05 -4.60
N GLY A 59 -1.33 3.27 -5.29
CA GLY A 59 -0.99 1.90 -5.69
C GLY A 59 0.21 1.83 -6.64
N ARG A 60 0.28 2.75 -7.62
CA ARG A 60 1.46 2.86 -8.51
C ARG A 60 2.73 3.29 -7.76
N LEU A 61 2.61 4.10 -6.71
CA LEU A 61 3.75 4.42 -5.85
C LEU A 61 4.14 3.22 -4.97
N ALA A 62 3.14 2.51 -4.43
CA ALA A 62 3.32 1.31 -3.64
C ALA A 62 4.00 0.19 -4.43
N MET A 63 3.80 0.09 -5.74
CA MET A 63 4.54 -0.85 -6.61
C MET A 63 6.06 -0.81 -6.46
N LYS A 64 6.63 0.34 -6.10
CA LYS A 64 8.09 0.48 -5.90
C LYS A 64 8.54 0.17 -4.47
N GLN A 65 7.61 0.06 -3.54
CA GLN A 65 7.90 0.06 -2.11
C GLN A 65 7.28 -1.12 -1.38
N ALA A 66 6.04 -1.51 -1.63
CA ALA A 66 5.45 -2.69 -1.00
C ALA A 66 6.21 -3.98 -1.41
N ASP A 67 6.14 -5.01 -0.58
CA ASP A 67 6.64 -6.35 -0.91
C ASP A 67 5.67 -7.09 -1.80
N LEU A 68 4.37 -6.84 -1.61
CA LEU A 68 3.29 -7.36 -2.45
C LEU A 68 2.28 -6.26 -2.76
N VAL A 69 1.80 -6.21 -4.00
CA VAL A 69 0.69 -5.35 -4.43
C VAL A 69 -0.38 -6.24 -5.05
N LEU A 70 -1.61 -6.13 -4.59
CA LEU A 70 -2.74 -6.91 -5.09
C LEU A 70 -3.75 -6.02 -5.81
N THR A 71 -4.37 -6.59 -6.84
CA THR A 71 -5.51 -6.01 -7.56
C THR A 71 -6.61 -7.06 -7.73
N GLN A 72 -7.87 -6.61 -7.77
CA GLN A 72 -9.03 -7.48 -7.99
C GLN A 72 -9.36 -7.65 -9.48
N TRP A 73 -8.56 -7.07 -10.37
CA TRP A 73 -8.84 -7.03 -11.80
C TRP A 73 -7.76 -7.80 -12.56
N GLU A 74 -8.13 -8.96 -13.12
CA GLU A 74 -7.19 -9.88 -13.79
C GLU A 74 -6.37 -9.20 -14.89
N HIS A 75 -7.00 -8.31 -15.67
CA HIS A 75 -6.36 -7.57 -16.75
C HIS A 75 -5.30 -6.55 -16.27
N LEU A 76 -5.23 -6.25 -14.97
CA LEU A 76 -4.21 -5.38 -14.39
C LEU A 76 -2.97 -6.15 -13.92
N ASP A 77 -3.02 -7.49 -13.86
CA ASP A 77 -1.90 -8.33 -13.44
C ASP A 77 -0.66 -8.13 -14.34
N ARG A 78 0.53 -8.03 -13.73
CA ARG A 78 1.79 -8.04 -14.47
C ARG A 78 2.89 -8.80 -13.72
N LYS A 79 3.78 -9.46 -14.47
CA LYS A 79 4.96 -10.21 -14.00
C LYS A 79 5.90 -9.47 -13.04
N ARG A 80 5.90 -8.13 -13.05
CA ARG A 80 6.64 -7.24 -12.13
C ARG A 80 5.72 -6.10 -11.66
N GLY A 81 4.47 -6.44 -11.40
CA GLY A 81 3.32 -5.56 -11.23
C GLY A 81 2.46 -5.96 -10.04
N PRO A 82 1.22 -5.46 -9.99
CA PRO A 82 0.26 -6.00 -9.05
C PRO A 82 -0.07 -7.44 -9.45
N GLU A 83 -0.27 -8.30 -8.47
CA GLU A 83 -0.76 -9.67 -8.67
C GLU A 83 -2.28 -9.66 -8.57
N PHE A 84 -2.95 -10.37 -9.49
CA PHE A 84 -4.39 -10.54 -9.40
C PHE A 84 -4.74 -11.47 -8.23
N TRP A 85 -5.69 -11.03 -7.40
CA TRP A 85 -6.24 -11.84 -6.32
C TRP A 85 -7.70 -11.47 -6.06
N GLY A 86 -8.61 -12.40 -6.36
CA GLY A 86 -10.07 -12.22 -6.26
C GLY A 86 -10.83 -13.40 -6.88
N GLN A 87 -12.14 -13.45 -6.67
CA GLN A 87 -13.08 -14.38 -7.31
C GLN A 87 -14.00 -13.63 -8.25
#